data_AF-A0AAD6U6S8-F1
#
_entry.id   AF-A0AAD6U6S8-F1
#
_cell.length_a   1.000
_cell.length_b   1.000
_cell.length_c   1.000
_cell.angle_alpha   90.00
_cell.angle_beta   90.00
_cell.angle_gamma   90.00
#
_symmetry.space_group_name_H-M   'P 1'
#
loop_
_entity.id
_entity.type
_entity.pdbx_description
1 polymer ?
#
loop_
_entity_poly.entity_id
_entity_poly.type
_entity_poly.pdbx_seq_one_letter_code
_entity_poly.pdbx_strand_id
1 'polypeptide(L)'
;MRVAAVMIMFLGASVRAVQAVDNRLLYTVPEEDSMNVFRNLFEQACINGTWKPPPPLGLEFQGFIFQPGDYKGHHADSECRIVCSWHNASDPNERSITFTTEVAEYLGARKTSD
;
A
#
# COMPACT_ATOMS: atom_id res chain seq x y z
N MET A 1 66.34 18.15 3.09
CA MET A 1 65.00 18.30 3.68
C MET A 1 63.98 17.96 2.60
N ARG A 2 63.24 16.84 2.75
CA ARG A 2 62.19 16.43 1.81
C ARG A 2 60.84 16.69 2.47
N VAL A 3 60.01 17.53 1.85
CA VAL A 3 58.64 17.81 2.26
C VAL A 3 57.78 16.63 1.79
N ALA A 4 57.22 15.87 2.72
CA ALA A 4 56.26 14.81 2.41
C ALA A 4 54.89 15.45 2.18
N ALA A 5 54.38 15.35 0.95
CA ALA A 5 53.02 15.74 0.61
C ALA A 5 52.03 14.72 1.22
N VAL A 6 51.19 15.18 2.14
CA VAL A 6 50.09 14.39 2.71
C VAL A 6 48.91 14.48 1.74
N MET A 7 48.69 13.40 0.97
CA MET A 7 47.57 13.28 0.05
C MET A 7 46.34 12.79 0.83
N ILE A 8 45.40 13.70 1.12
CA ILE A 8 44.14 13.36 1.78
C ILE A 8 43.20 12.74 0.73
N MET A 9 43.01 11.41 0.80
CA MET A 9 41.97 10.72 0.03
C MET A 9 40.62 10.90 0.73
N PHE A 10 39.75 11.73 0.15
CA PHE A 10 38.33 11.72 0.46
C PHE A 10 37.69 10.48 -0.16
N LEU A 11 37.55 9.39 0.61
CA LEU A 11 36.65 8.30 0.24
C LEU A 11 35.20 8.80 0.37
N GLY A 12 34.63 9.25 -0.74
CA GLY A 12 33.21 9.54 -0.86
C GLY A 12 32.40 8.24 -0.81
N ALA A 13 31.85 7.92 0.36
CA ALA A 13 30.88 6.84 0.51
C ALA A 13 29.57 7.25 -0.17
N SER A 14 29.37 6.82 -1.42
CA SER A 14 28.09 7.00 -2.12
C SER A 14 27.07 6.03 -1.53
N VAL A 15 26.33 6.48 -0.51
CA VAL A 15 25.14 5.78 -0.02
C VAL A 15 24.12 5.81 -1.15
N ARG A 16 23.91 4.67 -1.82
CA ARG A 16 22.81 4.55 -2.79
C ARG A 16 21.52 4.58 -1.99
N ALA A 17 20.84 5.73 -2.00
CA ALA A 17 19.48 5.83 -1.50
C ALA A 17 18.59 4.96 -2.38
N VAL A 18 18.25 3.75 -1.91
CA VAL A 18 17.13 2.99 -2.48
C VAL A 18 15.87 3.73 -2.06
N GLN A 19 15.29 4.50 -2.98
CA GLN A 19 13.96 5.04 -2.78
C GLN A 19 12.98 3.86 -2.84
N ALA A 20 12.28 3.60 -1.74
CA ALA A 20 11.15 2.69 -1.75
C ALA A 20 10.06 3.31 -2.64
N VAL A 21 9.89 2.77 -3.84
CA VAL A 21 8.79 3.16 -4.71
C VAL A 21 7.53 2.52 -4.14
N ASP A 22 6.59 3.36 -3.76
CA ASP A 22 5.27 2.91 -3.40
C ASP A 22 4.44 2.71 -4.68
N ASN A 23 4.05 1.46 -4.94
CA ASN A 23 3.25 1.08 -6.11
C ASN A 23 1.80 0.75 -5.74
N ARG A 24 1.34 1.15 -4.55
CA ARG A 24 -0.05 0.91 -4.12
C ARG A 24 -1.00 1.74 -4.97
N LEU A 25 -2.01 1.07 -5.55
CA LEU A 25 -3.04 1.72 -6.35
C LEU A 25 -3.75 2.83 -5.56
N LEU A 26 -3.99 3.94 -6.25
CA LEU A 26 -4.72 5.10 -5.75
C LEU A 26 -6.21 4.95 -6.06
N TYR A 27 -7.06 5.27 -5.09
CA TYR A 27 -8.50 5.23 -5.22
C TYR A 27 -9.15 6.51 -4.74
N THR A 28 -10.13 7.00 -5.50
CA THR A 28 -11.07 8.02 -5.09
C THR A 28 -12.16 7.39 -4.22
N VAL A 29 -12.38 7.96 -3.04
CA VAL A 29 -13.43 7.59 -2.08
C VAL A 29 -14.80 8.08 -2.57
N PRO A 30 -15.91 7.36 -2.33
CA PRO A 30 -17.25 7.86 -2.64
C PRO A 30 -17.53 9.22 -2.01
N GLU A 31 -18.20 10.12 -2.73
CA GLU A 31 -18.45 11.50 -2.25
C GLU A 31 -19.36 11.52 -1.01
N GLU A 32 -20.21 10.51 -0.85
CA GLU A 32 -21.09 10.32 0.30
C GLU A 32 -20.37 9.84 1.58
N ASP A 33 -19.14 9.32 1.45
CA ASP A 33 -18.38 8.76 2.55
C ASP A 33 -17.23 9.68 2.96
N SER A 34 -17.07 9.87 4.27
CA SER A 34 -15.83 10.46 4.78
C SER A 34 -14.67 9.46 4.69
N MET A 35 -13.43 9.95 4.57
CA MET A 35 -12.21 9.12 4.56
C MET A 35 -12.14 8.13 5.74
N ASN A 36 -12.60 8.52 6.93
CA ASN A 36 -12.63 7.64 8.10
C ASN A 36 -13.70 6.56 8.01
N VAL A 37 -14.87 6.90 7.46
CA VAL A 37 -15.95 5.92 7.22
C VAL A 37 -15.49 4.89 6.19
N PHE A 38 -14.95 5.36 5.06
CA PHE A 38 -14.44 4.47 4.02
C PHE A 38 -13.31 3.56 4.53
N ARG A 39 -12.36 4.08 5.32
CA ARG A 39 -11.31 3.27 5.96
C ARG A 39 -11.90 2.13 6.79
N ASN A 40 -12.88 2.43 7.64
CA ASN A 40 -13.49 1.42 8.51
C ASN A 40 -14.23 0.37 7.69
N LEU A 41 -14.97 0.79 6.66
CA LEU A 41 -15.67 -0.12 5.76
C LEU A 41 -14.68 -1.02 4.99
N PHE A 42 -13.59 -0.44 4.49
CA PHE A 42 -12.54 -1.17 3.78
C PHE A 42 -11.85 -2.19 4.68
N GLU A 43 -11.47 -1.80 5.90
CA GLU A 43 -10.90 -2.69 6.90
C GLU A 43 -11.83 -3.86 7.22
N GLN A 44 -13.10 -3.57 7.54
CA GLN A 44 -14.08 -4.60 7.87
C GLN A 44 -14.37 -5.53 6.71
N ALA A 45 -14.50 -4.99 5.49
CA ALA A 45 -14.68 -5.80 4.30
C ALA A 45 -13.47 -6.72 4.06
N CYS A 46 -12.27 -6.15 4.13
CA CYS A 46 -11.03 -6.86 3.90
C CYS A 46 -10.75 -7.95 4.94
N ILE A 47 -11.02 -7.72 6.22
CA ILE A 47 -10.82 -8.73 7.29
C ILE A 47 -11.86 -9.85 7.19
N ASN A 48 -13.13 -9.48 6.99
CA ASN A 48 -14.23 -10.42 7.12
C ASN A 48 -14.57 -11.15 5.81
N GLY A 49 -13.94 -10.80 4.68
CA GLY A 49 -14.23 -11.47 3.42
C GLY A 49 -15.58 -11.09 2.82
N THR A 50 -16.15 -9.92 3.15
CA THR A 50 -17.56 -9.60 2.84
C THR A 50 -17.80 -8.96 1.48
N TRP A 51 -16.76 -8.68 0.70
CA TRP A 51 -16.88 -8.16 -0.66
C TRP A 51 -17.39 -9.24 -1.64
N LYS A 52 -17.76 -8.82 -2.86
CA LYS A 52 -18.31 -9.72 -3.88
C LYS A 52 -17.51 -9.70 -5.18
N PRO A 53 -17.15 -10.86 -5.75
CA PRO A 53 -17.32 -12.21 -5.18
C PRO A 53 -16.47 -12.39 -3.90
N PRO A 54 -16.89 -13.27 -2.95
CA PRO A 54 -16.13 -13.49 -1.72
C PRO A 54 -14.76 -14.12 -2.02
N PRO A 55 -13.80 -14.03 -1.08
CA PRO A 55 -12.50 -14.66 -1.25
C PRO A 55 -12.65 -16.18 -1.43
N PRO A 56 -11.76 -16.81 -2.23
CA PRO A 56 -11.68 -18.27 -2.31
C PRO A 56 -11.53 -18.94 -0.93
N LEU A 57 -12.07 -20.14 -0.79
CA LEU A 57 -11.88 -20.96 0.41
C LEU A 57 -10.40 -21.30 0.59
N GLY A 58 -9.97 -21.44 1.84
CA GLY A 58 -8.59 -21.77 2.18
C GLY A 58 -7.64 -20.57 2.19
N LEU A 59 -8.16 -19.35 2.04
CA LEU A 59 -7.39 -18.13 2.29
C LEU A 59 -7.64 -17.61 3.71
N GLU A 60 -6.62 -17.00 4.28
CA GLU A 60 -6.66 -16.31 5.56
C GLU A 60 -6.25 -14.84 5.39
N PHE A 61 -6.91 -13.97 6.14
CA PHE A 61 -6.58 -12.56 6.16
C PHE A 61 -5.17 -12.36 6.72
N GLN A 62 -4.33 -11.63 5.99
CA GLN A 62 -2.95 -11.36 6.38
C GLN A 62 -2.81 -9.93 6.93
N GLY A 63 -3.43 -8.97 6.25
CA GLY A 63 -3.28 -7.57 6.62
C GLY A 63 -3.94 -6.62 5.63
N PHE A 64 -4.16 -5.40 6.07
CA PHE A 64 -4.57 -4.31 5.22
C PHE A 64 -3.66 -3.10 5.44
N ILE A 65 -3.58 -2.24 4.44
CA ILE A 65 -2.91 -0.95 4.53
C ILE A 65 -3.90 0.10 4.07
N PHE A 66 -3.94 1.21 4.79
CA PHE A 66 -4.72 2.38 4.42
C PHE A 66 -3.89 3.64 4.60
N GLN A 67 -3.71 4.40 3.54
CA GLN A 67 -3.00 5.66 3.57
C GLN A 67 -3.79 6.73 2.83
N PRO A 68 -4.27 7.77 3.53
CA PRO A 68 -4.90 8.91 2.87
C PRO A 68 -3.92 9.65 1.95
N GLY A 69 -4.47 10.14 0.85
CA GLY A 69 -3.80 10.97 -0.14
C GLY A 69 -3.03 10.21 -1.22
N ASP A 70 -2.72 10.96 -2.28
CA ASP A 70 -1.93 10.52 -3.42
C ASP A 70 -0.47 10.19 -3.02
N TYR A 71 0.36 9.84 -4.00
CA TYR A 71 1.79 9.54 -3.77
C TYR A 71 2.61 10.73 -3.25
N LYS A 72 2.07 11.96 -3.33
CA LYS A 72 2.66 13.20 -2.82
C LYS A 72 2.00 13.67 -1.50
N GLY A 73 0.93 13.01 -1.05
CA GLY A 73 0.15 13.37 0.12
C GLY A 73 -0.94 14.42 -0.12
N HIS A 74 -1.27 14.74 -1.38
CA HIS A 74 -2.41 15.57 -1.74
C HIS A 74 -3.72 14.79 -1.70
N HIS A 75 -4.86 15.49 -1.72
CA HIS A 75 -6.21 14.90 -1.79
C HIS A 75 -6.50 13.91 -0.65
N ALA A 76 -5.95 14.14 0.55
CA ALA A 76 -6.10 13.24 1.69
C ALA A 76 -7.52 13.13 2.26
N ASP A 77 -8.44 13.97 1.79
CA ASP A 77 -9.87 13.95 2.09
C ASP A 77 -10.70 13.15 1.08
N SER A 78 -10.20 12.95 -0.15
CA SER A 78 -10.95 12.31 -1.24
C SER A 78 -10.25 11.11 -1.89
N GLU A 79 -8.95 10.93 -1.68
CA GLU A 79 -8.17 9.85 -2.27
C GLU A 79 -7.37 9.07 -1.22
N CYS A 80 -7.11 7.80 -1.50
CA CYS A 80 -6.30 6.94 -0.64
C CYS A 80 -5.58 5.83 -1.39
N ARG A 81 -4.43 5.42 -0.86
CA ARG A 81 -3.68 4.23 -1.25
C ARG A 81 -3.99 3.11 -0.28
N ILE A 82 -4.48 2.01 -0.81
CA ILE A 82 -5.00 0.90 -0.01
C ILE A 82 -4.41 -0.42 -0.46
N VAL A 83 -4.33 -1.37 0.47
CA VAL A 83 -3.98 -2.78 0.20
C VAL A 83 -4.88 -3.67 1.06
N CYS A 84 -5.36 -4.76 0.48
CA CYS A 84 -6.05 -5.83 1.19
C CYS A 84 -5.35 -7.13 0.82
N SER A 85 -4.69 -7.76 1.78
CA SER A 85 -3.80 -8.90 1.57
C SER A 85 -4.25 -10.11 2.35
N TRP A 86 -4.19 -11.25 1.69
CA TRP A 86 -4.53 -12.57 2.19
C TRP A 86 -3.39 -13.53 1.84
N HIS A 87 -3.31 -14.65 2.53
CA HIS A 87 -2.39 -15.75 2.20
C HIS A 87 -3.12 -17.07 2.15
N ASN A 88 -2.47 -18.09 1.63
CA ASN A 88 -2.97 -19.46 1.70
C ASN A 88 -2.85 -19.98 3.14
N ALA A 89 -3.97 -20.38 3.75
CA ALA A 89 -3.99 -20.90 5.12
C ALA A 89 -3.13 -22.17 5.29
N SER A 90 -2.95 -22.94 4.20
CA SER A 90 -2.15 -24.17 4.21
C SER A 90 -0.65 -23.92 4.06
N ASP A 91 -0.23 -22.74 3.60
CA ASP A 91 1.16 -22.32 3.51
C ASP A 91 1.29 -20.81 3.78
N PRO A 92 1.44 -20.40 5.06
CA PRO A 92 1.52 -18.99 5.43
C PRO A 92 2.81 -18.31 4.96
N ASN A 93 3.79 -19.05 4.40
CA ASN A 93 5.00 -18.49 3.79
C ASN A 93 4.84 -18.29 2.28
N GLU A 94 3.73 -18.73 1.69
CA GLU A 94 3.40 -18.46 0.29
C GLU A 94 3.22 -16.95 0.07
N ARG A 95 3.40 -16.51 -1.18
CA ARG A 95 3.22 -15.10 -1.53
C ARG A 95 1.80 -14.63 -1.19
N SER A 96 1.73 -13.42 -0.65
CA SER A 96 0.50 -12.67 -0.48
C SER A 96 -0.32 -12.57 -1.76
N ILE A 97 -1.64 -12.74 -1.59
CA ILE A 97 -2.67 -12.55 -2.61
C ILE A 97 -3.43 -11.27 -2.26
N THR A 98 -3.57 -10.36 -3.22
CA THR A 98 -4.21 -9.06 -2.98
C THR A 98 -5.60 -9.00 -3.62
N PHE A 99 -6.59 -8.54 -2.86
CA PHE A 99 -7.98 -8.32 -3.32
C PHE A 99 -8.41 -6.86 -3.22
N THR A 100 -7.45 -5.94 -3.34
CA THR A 100 -7.68 -4.50 -3.09
C THR A 100 -8.73 -3.90 -4.00
N THR A 101 -8.64 -4.17 -5.30
CA THR A 101 -9.53 -3.58 -6.30
C THR A 101 -10.95 -4.06 -6.07
N GLU A 102 -11.12 -5.36 -5.83
CA GLU A 102 -12.41 -6.00 -5.60
C GLU A 102 -13.10 -5.43 -4.35
N VAL A 103 -12.35 -5.25 -3.26
CA VAL A 103 -12.88 -4.65 -2.03
C VAL A 103 -13.21 -3.17 -2.25
N ALA A 104 -12.33 -2.42 -2.90
CA ALA A 104 -12.51 -0.99 -3.13
C ALA A 104 -13.74 -0.70 -4.00
N GLU A 105 -13.86 -1.40 -5.14
CA GLU A 105 -14.98 -1.24 -6.07
C GLU A 105 -16.30 -1.72 -5.47
N TYR A 106 -16.28 -2.79 -4.66
CA TYR A 106 -17.45 -3.24 -3.91
C TYR A 106 -18.00 -2.16 -2.97
N LEU A 107 -17.12 -1.35 -2.39
CA LEU A 107 -17.46 -0.21 -1.53
C LEU A 107 -17.71 1.08 -2.32
N GLY A 108 -17.74 1.03 -3.66
CA GLY A 108 -18.03 2.18 -4.52
C GLY A 108 -16.83 3.08 -4.81
N ALA A 109 -15.65 2.80 -4.25
CA ALA A 109 -14.44 3.54 -4.60
C ALA A 109 -14.01 3.25 -6.03
N ARG A 110 -13.36 4.22 -6.66
CA ARG A 110 -12.93 4.13 -8.05
C ARG A 110 -11.43 4.26 -8.13
N LYS A 111 -10.79 3.40 -8.91
CA LYS A 111 -9.36 3.51 -9.17
C LYS A 111 -9.07 4.84 -9.88
N THR A 112 -8.19 5.65 -9.31
CA THR A 112 -7.69 6.86 -9.98
C THR A 112 -6.71 6.42 -11.07
N SER A 113 -6.88 6.90 -12.29
CA SER A 113 -5.89 6.74 -13.35
C SER A 113 -4.66 7.59 -13.01
N ASP A 114 -3.48 6.96 -13.02
CA ASP A 114 -2.19 7.65 -12.93
C ASP A 114 -1.96 8.61 -14.12
#